data_AF-A0AAN0LV94-F1
#
_entry.id   AF-A0AAN0LV94-F1
#
_cell.length_a   1.000
_cell.length_b   1.000
_cell.length_c   1.000
_cell.angle_alpha   90.00
_cell.angle_beta   90.00
_cell.angle_gamma   90.00
#
_symmetry.space_group_name_H-M   'P 1'
#
loop_
_entity.id
_entity.type
_entity.pdbx_description
1 polymer ?
#
loop_
_entity_poly.entity_id
_entity_poly.type
_entity_poly.pdbx_seq_one_letter_code
_entity_poly.pdbx_strand_id
1 'polypeptide(L)' 'MFKKLFGKKELEFFAPVTGRIIPLTEVSDPVFASFAMGDGFVRNSNES' A
#
# COMPACT_ATOMS: atom_id res chain seq x y z
N MET A 1 -2.05 -16.69 34.05
CA MET A 1 -2.55 -15.45 33.41
C MET A 1 -1.85 -15.25 32.06
N PHE A 2 -2.14 -16.13 31.07
CA PHE A 2 -1.41 -16.31 29.80
C PHE A 2 -2.11 -15.68 28.58
N LYS A 3 -2.78 -14.53 28.74
CA LYS A 3 -3.65 -13.94 27.69
C LYS A 3 -2.93 -13.05 26.66
N LYS A 4 -1.60 -12.99 26.64
CA LYS A 4 -0.84 -12.01 25.83
C LYS A 4 0.24 -12.59 24.91
N LEU A 5 0.11 -13.85 24.47
CA LEU A 5 1.11 -14.50 23.61
C LEU A 5 0.81 -14.48 22.09
N PHE A 6 -0.33 -13.94 21.64
CA PHE A 6 -0.68 -13.89 20.21
C PHE A 6 -1.41 -12.60 19.79
N GLY A 7 -0.98 -11.44 20.30
CA GLY A 7 -1.50 -10.16 19.82
C GLY A 7 -0.98 -9.86 18.40
N LYS A 8 -1.88 -9.54 17.45
CA LYS A 8 -1.47 -8.99 16.16
C LYS A 8 -0.79 -7.64 16.42
N LYS A 9 0.42 -7.46 15.92
CA LYS A 9 1.08 -6.15 15.92
C LYS A 9 0.40 -5.32 14.84
N GLU A 10 -0.25 -4.24 15.24
CA GLU A 10 -0.67 -3.21 14.30
C GLU A 10 0.58 -2.51 13.78
N LEU A 11 0.65 -2.35 12.46
CA LEU A 11 1.70 -1.62 11.80
C LEU A 11 1.20 -0.19 11.59
N GLU A 12 1.85 0.76 12.27
CA GLU A 12 1.66 2.18 11.97
C GLU A 12 2.51 2.53 10.75
N PHE A 13 1.87 2.93 9.67
CA PHE A 13 2.52 3.32 8.43
C PHE A 13 2.00 4.68 7.99
N PHE A 14 2.91 5.62 7.73
CA PHE A 14 2.58 6.96 7.28
C PHE A 14 2.65 7.04 5.76
N ALA A 15 1.73 7.80 5.17
CA ALA A 15 1.79 8.09 3.74
C ALA A 15 3.07 8.90 3.44
N PRO A 16 3.96 8.44 2.54
CA PRO A 16 5.19 9.16 2.23
C PRO A 16 4.93 10.45 1.45
N VAL A 17 3.75 10.58 0.84
CA VAL A 17 3.31 11.75 0.05
C VAL A 17 1.81 11.96 0.20
N THR A 18 1.35 13.20 0.00
CA THR A 18 -0.08 13.54 -0.04
C THR A 18 -0.70 13.14 -1.39
N GLY A 19 -1.93 12.63 -1.36
CA GLY A 19 -2.70 12.36 -2.57
C GLY A 19 -3.80 11.31 -2.36
N ARG A 20 -4.39 10.85 -3.48
CA ARG A 20 -5.40 9.78 -3.50
C ARG A 20 -4.75 8.44 -3.80
N ILE A 21 -5.06 7.43 -2.99
CA ILE A 21 -4.64 6.05 -3.21
C ILE A 21 -5.47 5.43 -4.34
N ILE A 22 -4.80 4.73 -5.25
CA ILE A 22 -5.38 3.94 -6.34
C ILE A 22 -4.79 2.52 -6.32
N PRO A 23 -5.55 1.51 -6.80
CA PRO A 23 -5.05 0.15 -6.92
C PRO A 23 -3.93 0.05 -7.96
N LEU A 24 -3.00 -0.91 -7.75
CA LEU A 24 -1.89 -1.15 -8.68
C LEU A 24 -2.35 -1.44 -10.11
N THR A 25 -3.51 -2.06 -10.29
CA THR A 25 -4.09 -2.40 -11.60
C THR A 25 -4.45 -1.19 -12.46
N GLU A 26 -4.60 -0.01 -11.86
CA GLU A 26 -4.89 1.25 -12.56
C GLU A 26 -3.61 2.00 -12.97
N VAL A 27 -2.44 1.48 -12.60
CA VAL A 27 -1.15 2.07 -12.96
C VAL A 27 -0.83 1.75 -14.43
N SER A 28 -0.38 2.75 -15.19
CA SER A 28 -0.08 2.59 -16.62
C SER A 28 1.16 1.75 -16.90
N ASP A 29 2.06 1.61 -15.93
CA ASP A 29 3.27 0.80 -16.06
C ASP A 29 2.94 -0.68 -15.79
N PRO A 30 3.21 -1.57 -16.77
CA PRO A 30 2.85 -2.98 -16.68
C PRO A 30 3.56 -3.72 -15.55
N VAL A 31 4.77 -3.31 -15.15
CA VAL A 31 5.54 -3.96 -14.09
C VAL A 31 4.86 -3.80 -12.73
N PHE A 32 4.25 -2.63 -12.50
CA PHE A 32 3.46 -2.36 -11.29
C PHE A 32 2.06 -2.95 -11.39
N ALA A 33 1.39 -2.80 -12.54
CA ALA A 33 0.04 -3.33 -12.74
C ALA A 33 -0.03 -4.86 -12.70
N SER A 34 1.06 -5.55 -13.05
CA SER A 34 1.16 -7.01 -13.01
C SER A 34 1.60 -7.56 -11.65
N PHE A 35 1.79 -6.72 -10.62
CA PHE A 35 2.28 -7.12 -9.30
C PHE A 35 3.67 -7.78 -9.32
N ALA A 36 4.45 -7.62 -10.39
CA ALA A 36 5.74 -8.31 -10.53
C ALA A 36 6.75 -7.86 -9.46
N MET A 37 6.62 -6.63 -8.97
CA MET A 37 7.50 -6.04 -7.94
C MET A 37 6.99 -6.24 -6.51
N GLY A 38 5.84 -6.90 -6.35
CA GLY A 38 5.16 -7.08 -5.08
C GLY A 38 3.78 -6.44 -5.04
N ASP A 39 3.10 -6.66 -3.92
CA ASP A 39 1.77 -6.12 -3.63
C ASP A 39 1.86 -4.73 -2.99
N GLY A 40 0.80 -3.94 -3.13
CA GLY A 40 0.73 -2.60 -2.59
C GLY A 40 -0.30 -1.72 -3.27
N PHE A 41 -0.11 -0.42 -3.11
CA PHE A 41 -1.00 0.62 -3.61
C PHE A 41 -0.18 1.83 -4.05
N VAL A 42 -0.74 2.61 -4.98
CA VAL A 42 -0.04 3.74 -5.58
C VAL A 42 -0.82 5.02 -5.35
N ARG A 43 -0.13 6.16 -5.34
CA ARG A 43 -0.75 7.48 -5.27
C ARG A 43 -0.97 8.02 -6.69
N ASN A 44 -2.17 8.48 -7.01
CA ASN A 44 -2.47 9.13 -8.29
C ASN A 44 -1.89 10.55 -8.32
N SER A 45 -0.94 10.80 -9.22
CA SER A 45 -0.23 12.08 -9.39
C SER A 45 -0.89 13.08 -10.34
N ASN A 46 -2.03 12.76 -10.97
CA ASN A 46 -2.63 13.56 -12.04
C ASN A 46 -3.42 14.80 -11.58
N GLU A 47 -3.25 15.25 -10.35
CA GLU A 47 -3.79 16.54 -9.89
C GLU A 47 -2.60 17.44 -9.51
N SER A 48 -2.34 18.42 -10.40
CA SER A 48 -1.43 19.56 -10.22
C SER A 48 -2.25 20.84 -10.11
#